data_AF-A0A259IXJ9-F1
#
_entry.id   AF-A0A259IXJ9-F1
#
_cell.length_a   1.000
_cell.length_b   1.000
_cell.length_c   1.000
_cell.angle_alpha   90.00
_cell.angle_beta   90.00
_cell.angle_gamma   90.00
#
_symmetry.space_group_name_H-M   'P 1'
#
loop_
_entity.id
_entity.type
_entity.pdbx_description
1 polymer ?
#
loop_
_entity_poly.entity_id
_entity_poly.type
_entity_poly.pdbx_seq_one_letter_code
_entity_poly.pdbx_strand_id
1 'polypeptide(L)'
;LRYRPTRAEDPTLLRLLVLSRNLTRDRSWDISLRLDGELTRRPDAGNRPLFDLLSRLPDLAVAGITNEARELTAEIAQDMRRARWTTPERFDEVAFALNGFGGSIWQPPRCARLGVISPFCDTDALDLLAGLPTAEKPILISRPDQLACIEAETLDAFERVSVLDEMAASEDGEEVSASALQGLHAKAFIAEIGWDTVLTIGSGNATRPALLSGNNVELFASLKGKRSRVGSIEQIMGEKGFGRLTRTFVLSELEPVDPAEISAEKRLDEARRALCRGALRLRCERVADDDAAGHPWRVWLTPSESLPLKGVGALTVWPITRGDGHACDVLSALRSGEAVDVGAMPMVDLTRFLAFRLVEETEKASALFSTGLVMDGLPAERHAAILRWAIDSRDAFFRYLRLLLS
;
A
#
# COMPACT_ATOMS: atom_id res chain seq x y z
N LEU A 1 -12.35 -9.31 7.80
CA LEU A 1 -13.73 -9.07 8.27
C LEU A 1 -14.18 -10.27 9.10
N ARG A 2 -14.98 -10.04 10.15
CA ARG A 2 -15.53 -11.07 11.05
C ARG A 2 -17.05 -10.92 11.13
N TYR A 3 -17.77 -11.99 10.82
CA TYR A 3 -19.23 -12.03 10.83
C TYR A 3 -19.69 -12.92 11.97
N ARG A 4 -20.33 -12.31 12.98
CA ARG A 4 -20.91 -13.03 14.11
C ARG A 4 -22.28 -13.56 13.71
N PRO A 5 -22.59 -14.83 14.02
CA PRO A 5 -23.88 -15.41 13.68
C PRO A 5 -25.00 -14.78 14.53
N THR A 6 -26.21 -14.74 13.99
CA THR A 6 -27.42 -14.34 14.75
C THR A 6 -28.01 -15.52 15.53
N ARG A 7 -27.77 -16.74 15.08
CA ARG A 7 -28.17 -17.99 15.74
C ARG A 7 -26.98 -18.65 16.41
N ALA A 8 -27.18 -19.26 17.59
CA ALA A 8 -26.07 -19.79 18.39
C ALA A 8 -25.40 -21.02 17.76
N GLU A 9 -26.13 -21.74 16.89
CA GLU A 9 -25.68 -22.94 16.19
C GLU A 9 -24.83 -22.66 14.95
N ASP A 10 -24.90 -21.44 14.38
CA ASP A 10 -24.16 -21.08 13.18
C ASP A 10 -22.71 -20.71 13.55
N PRO A 11 -21.72 -21.01 12.68
CA PRO A 11 -20.33 -20.67 12.95
C PRO A 11 -20.09 -19.16 12.76
N THR A 12 -19.12 -18.61 13.50
CA THR A 12 -18.52 -17.32 13.16
C THR A 12 -17.78 -17.44 11.84
N LEU A 13 -18.09 -16.57 10.89
CA LEU A 13 -17.44 -16.54 9.57
C LEU A 13 -16.39 -15.45 9.51
N LEU A 14 -15.35 -15.72 8.72
CA LEU A 14 -14.21 -14.84 8.51
C LEU A 14 -14.05 -14.61 7.01
N ARG A 15 -13.75 -13.37 6.62
CA ARG A 15 -13.31 -13.03 5.27
C ARG A 15 -11.96 -12.33 5.33
N LEU A 16 -10.99 -12.88 4.62
CA LEU A 16 -9.69 -12.28 4.41
C LEU A 16 -9.61 -11.73 2.98
N LEU A 17 -9.16 -10.49 2.85
CA LEU A 17 -8.81 -9.87 1.58
C LEU A 17 -7.30 -9.62 1.59
N VAL A 18 -6.56 -10.26 0.68
CA VAL A 18 -5.14 -10.00 0.46
C VAL A 18 -5.05 -9.20 -0.84
N LEU A 19 -4.61 -7.94 -0.72
CA LEU A 19 -4.58 -6.99 -1.83
C LEU A 19 -3.14 -6.79 -2.29
N SER A 20 -2.93 -6.64 -3.60
CA SER A 20 -1.63 -6.22 -4.15
C SER A 20 -1.41 -4.71 -4.09
N ARG A 21 -2.40 -3.96 -3.60
CA ARG A 21 -2.37 -2.49 -3.50
C ARG A 21 -3.22 -1.98 -2.35
N ASN A 22 -2.96 -0.74 -1.96
CA ASN A 22 -3.82 -0.02 -1.02
C ASN A 22 -5.17 0.34 -1.69
N LEU A 23 -6.23 0.46 -0.89
CA LEU A 23 -7.53 0.92 -1.34
C LEU A 23 -7.47 2.44 -1.60
N THR A 24 -7.19 2.81 -2.85
CA THR A 24 -7.12 4.20 -3.32
C THR A 24 -8.00 4.36 -4.56
N ARG A 25 -8.27 5.61 -4.97
CA ARG A 25 -9.04 5.93 -6.19
C ARG A 25 -8.24 5.78 -7.49
N ASP A 26 -7.00 5.30 -7.40
CA ASP A 26 -6.12 5.08 -8.55
C ASP A 26 -6.71 3.97 -9.44
N ARG A 27 -6.64 4.17 -10.75
CA ARG A 27 -7.23 3.30 -11.78
C ARG A 27 -6.17 2.36 -12.36
N SER A 28 -5.44 1.67 -11.50
CA SER A 28 -4.44 0.68 -11.89
C SER A 28 -5.00 -0.74 -11.86
N TRP A 29 -4.57 -1.57 -12.81
CA TRP A 29 -4.73 -3.02 -12.77
C TRP A 29 -4.09 -3.59 -11.51
N ASP A 30 -4.88 -4.29 -10.72
CA ASP A 30 -4.44 -4.96 -9.51
C ASP A 30 -4.93 -6.40 -9.45
N ILE A 31 -4.55 -7.09 -8.39
CA ILE A 31 -5.06 -8.41 -8.09
C ILE A 31 -5.38 -8.48 -6.61
N SER A 32 -6.53 -9.08 -6.30
CA SER A 32 -6.96 -9.33 -4.93
C SER A 32 -7.38 -10.78 -4.77
N LEU A 33 -6.99 -11.35 -3.63
CA LEU A 33 -7.45 -12.66 -3.19
C LEU A 33 -8.49 -12.47 -2.07
N ARG A 34 -9.68 -13.01 -2.30
CA ARG A 34 -10.70 -13.17 -1.27
C ARG A 34 -10.72 -14.62 -0.80
N LEU A 35 -10.60 -14.82 0.51
CA LEU A 35 -10.81 -16.10 1.17
C LEU A 35 -11.95 -15.94 2.18
N ASP A 36 -12.93 -16.83 2.10
CA ASP A 36 -13.94 -17.01 3.13
C ASP A 36 -13.56 -18.23 3.98
N GLY A 37 -13.85 -18.20 5.27
CA GLY A 37 -13.51 -19.28 6.18
C GLY A 37 -14.39 -19.31 7.41
N GLU A 38 -14.34 -20.42 8.12
CA GLU A 38 -15.07 -20.65 9.36
C GLU A 38 -14.12 -20.61 10.55
N LEU A 39 -14.52 -19.94 11.62
CA LEU A 39 -13.77 -19.97 12.87
C LEU A 39 -13.92 -21.34 13.52
N THR A 40 -12.80 -22.04 13.73
CA THR A 40 -12.79 -23.35 14.41
C THR A 40 -12.24 -23.25 15.83
N ARG A 41 -12.22 -24.37 16.56
CA ARG A 41 -11.67 -24.43 17.92
C ARG A 41 -10.15 -24.60 17.96
N ARG A 42 -9.54 -25.19 16.92
CA ARG A 42 -8.11 -25.53 16.91
C ARG A 42 -7.33 -24.50 16.11
N PRO A 43 -6.16 -24.06 16.59
CA PRO A 43 -5.28 -23.24 15.79
C PRO A 43 -4.73 -24.06 14.62
N ASP A 44 -4.57 -23.40 13.46
CA ASP A 44 -3.86 -23.93 12.31
C ASP A 44 -2.47 -23.30 12.25
N ALA A 45 -1.44 -24.14 12.11
CA ALA A 45 -0.07 -23.67 11.97
C ALA A 45 0.14 -22.87 10.67
N GLY A 46 -0.61 -23.18 9.60
CA GLY A 46 -0.57 -22.44 8.33
C GLY A 46 -1.01 -20.99 8.46
N ASN A 47 -1.79 -20.65 9.49
CA ASN A 47 -2.22 -19.27 9.77
C ASN A 47 -1.24 -18.47 10.62
N ARG A 48 -0.08 -19.04 10.98
CA ARG A 48 0.92 -18.35 11.80
C ARG A 48 1.36 -16.99 11.22
N PRO A 49 1.59 -16.83 9.89
CA PRO A 49 1.95 -15.54 9.31
C PRO A 49 0.85 -14.48 9.49
N LEU A 50 -0.43 -14.84 9.33
CA LEU A 50 -1.54 -13.91 9.56
C LEU A 50 -1.63 -13.48 11.03
N PHE A 51 -1.46 -14.43 11.94
CA PHE A 51 -1.43 -14.16 13.37
C PHE A 51 -0.28 -13.21 13.74
N ASP A 52 0.92 -13.48 13.24
CA ASP A 52 2.12 -12.70 13.54
C ASP A 52 2.03 -11.28 12.98
N LEU A 53 1.52 -11.12 11.75
CA LEU A 53 1.26 -9.80 11.17
C LEU A 53 0.33 -9.00 12.07
N LEU A 54 -0.87 -9.51 12.33
CA LEU A 54 -1.90 -8.79 13.09
C LEU A 54 -1.46 -8.49 14.51
N SER A 55 -0.82 -9.44 15.20
CA SER A 55 -0.39 -9.26 16.59
C SER A 55 0.69 -8.18 16.75
N ARG A 56 1.47 -7.91 15.69
CA ARG A 56 2.55 -6.90 15.70
C ARG A 56 2.12 -5.54 15.17
N LEU A 57 1.02 -5.45 14.41
CA LEU A 57 0.51 -4.17 13.87
C LEU A 57 0.38 -3.06 14.93
N PRO A 58 -0.11 -3.32 16.15
CA PRO A 58 -0.18 -2.30 17.21
C PRO A 58 1.14 -1.60 17.50
N ASP A 59 2.24 -2.33 17.43
CA ASP A 59 3.57 -1.80 17.78
C ASP A 59 4.25 -1.09 16.61
N LEU A 60 3.70 -1.23 15.40
CA LEU A 60 4.15 -0.49 14.21
C LEU A 60 3.46 0.89 14.07
N ALA A 61 2.46 1.18 14.90
CA ALA A 61 1.73 2.44 14.82
C ALA A 61 2.56 3.62 15.34
N VAL A 62 3.06 4.45 14.44
CA VAL A 62 3.87 5.65 14.76
C VAL A 62 3.11 6.65 15.66
N ALA A 63 1.79 6.77 15.46
CA ALA A 63 0.95 7.69 16.22
C ALA A 63 0.33 7.07 17.49
N GLY A 64 0.73 5.85 17.86
CA GLY A 64 0.09 5.07 18.92
C GLY A 64 -1.33 4.59 18.56
N ILE A 65 -1.87 3.68 19.37
CA ILE A 65 -3.25 3.21 19.30
C ILE A 65 -3.84 3.11 20.72
N THR A 66 -5.17 3.10 20.82
CA THR A 66 -5.84 2.92 22.13
C THR A 66 -5.71 1.47 22.62
N ASN A 67 -5.92 1.25 23.93
CA ASN A 67 -5.90 -0.10 24.51
C ASN A 67 -7.01 -0.98 23.92
N GLU A 68 -8.20 -0.40 23.68
CA GLU A 68 -9.33 -1.11 23.08
C GLU A 68 -9.00 -1.55 21.65
N ALA A 69 -8.31 -0.71 20.87
CA ALA A 69 -7.85 -1.07 19.54
C ALA A 69 -6.81 -2.21 19.59
N ARG A 70 -5.89 -2.17 20.57
CA ARG A 70 -4.89 -3.23 20.79
C ARG A 70 -5.55 -4.57 21.15
N GLU A 71 -6.52 -4.55 22.06
CA GLU A 71 -7.29 -5.73 22.47
C GLU A 71 -8.09 -6.30 21.29
N LEU A 72 -8.78 -5.45 20.52
CA LEU A 72 -9.51 -5.86 19.33
C LEU A 72 -8.58 -6.51 18.29
N THR A 73 -7.42 -5.91 18.02
CA THR A 73 -6.44 -6.48 17.09
C THR A 73 -5.93 -7.84 17.58
N ALA A 74 -5.67 -8.00 18.88
CA ALA A 74 -5.26 -9.27 19.45
C ALA A 74 -6.37 -10.34 19.35
N GLU A 75 -7.64 -9.96 19.58
CA GLU A 75 -8.80 -10.84 19.42
C GLU A 75 -8.92 -11.33 17.96
N ILE A 76 -8.83 -10.40 16.99
CA ILE A 76 -8.89 -10.73 15.55
C ILE A 76 -7.70 -11.62 15.14
N ALA A 77 -6.50 -11.37 15.66
CA ALA A 77 -5.34 -12.21 15.39
C ALA A 77 -5.59 -13.66 15.86
N GLN A 78 -6.14 -13.84 17.06
CA GLN A 78 -6.47 -15.17 17.58
C GLN A 78 -7.55 -15.87 16.74
N ASP A 79 -8.53 -15.13 16.24
CA ASP A 79 -9.54 -15.68 15.33
C ASP A 79 -8.92 -16.11 14.00
N MET A 80 -8.05 -15.30 13.40
CA MET A 80 -7.32 -15.66 12.17
C MET A 80 -6.49 -16.93 12.35
N ARG A 81 -5.86 -17.12 13.52
CA ARG A 81 -5.07 -18.31 13.83
C ARG A 81 -5.91 -19.60 13.78
N ARG A 82 -7.22 -19.52 14.04
CA ARG A 82 -8.15 -20.66 14.08
C ARG A 82 -9.07 -20.76 12.85
N ALA A 83 -8.85 -19.90 11.85
CA ALA A 83 -9.65 -19.88 10.64
C ALA A 83 -9.39 -21.14 9.81
N ARG A 84 -10.44 -21.86 9.44
CA ARG A 84 -10.39 -22.85 8.37
C ARG A 84 -10.86 -22.20 7.09
N TRP A 85 -9.94 -21.97 6.17
CA TRP A 85 -10.22 -21.32 4.89
C TRP A 85 -10.86 -22.28 3.90
N THR A 86 -11.84 -21.78 3.14
CA THR A 86 -12.35 -22.45 1.94
C THR A 86 -11.44 -22.10 0.78
N THR A 87 -10.74 -23.10 0.25
CA THR A 87 -9.86 -22.92 -0.91
C THR A 87 -10.69 -22.55 -2.14
N PRO A 88 -10.28 -21.54 -2.94
CA PRO A 88 -10.95 -21.20 -4.19
C PRO A 88 -11.01 -22.39 -5.15
N GLU A 89 -12.02 -22.42 -6.03
CA GLU A 89 -12.18 -23.47 -7.03
C GLU A 89 -10.89 -23.66 -7.85
N ARG A 90 -10.58 -24.91 -8.23
CA ARG A 90 -9.37 -25.36 -8.97
C ARG A 90 -8.09 -25.44 -8.15
N PHE A 91 -8.05 -24.83 -6.97
CA PHE A 91 -6.92 -24.93 -6.04
C PHE A 91 -7.22 -25.96 -4.94
N ASP A 92 -6.15 -26.55 -4.42
CA ASP A 92 -6.18 -27.60 -3.39
C ASP A 92 -5.72 -27.05 -2.03
N GLU A 93 -4.78 -26.12 -2.04
CA GLU A 93 -4.10 -25.64 -0.83
C GLU A 93 -3.98 -24.11 -0.85
N VAL A 94 -4.04 -23.52 0.35
CA VAL A 94 -3.67 -22.12 0.62
C VAL A 94 -2.57 -22.10 1.67
N ALA A 95 -1.54 -21.29 1.43
CA ALA A 95 -0.45 -21.06 2.37
C ALA A 95 -0.17 -19.56 2.48
N PHE A 96 0.33 -19.14 3.64
CA PHE A 96 0.72 -17.75 3.87
C PHE A 96 2.21 -17.65 4.17
N ALA A 97 2.79 -16.50 3.88
CA ALA A 97 4.14 -16.14 4.32
C ALA A 97 4.20 -14.66 4.66
N LEU A 98 5.12 -14.30 5.56
CA LEU A 98 5.28 -12.94 6.06
C LEU A 98 6.76 -12.58 6.10
N ASN A 99 7.14 -11.54 5.37
CA ASN A 99 8.46 -10.93 5.45
C ASN A 99 8.42 -9.69 6.36
N GLY A 100 9.56 -9.23 6.86
CA GLY A 100 9.68 -7.94 7.56
C GLY A 100 9.76 -7.96 9.08
N PHE A 101 9.60 -9.13 9.73
CA PHE A 101 9.64 -9.25 11.20
C PHE A 101 10.82 -10.07 11.72
N GLY A 102 11.88 -10.17 10.92
CA GLY A 102 12.99 -11.11 11.13
C GLY A 102 12.59 -12.55 10.80
N GLY A 103 13.58 -13.44 10.67
CA GLY A 103 13.38 -14.83 10.27
C GLY A 103 13.67 -15.09 8.79
N SER A 104 13.20 -16.23 8.29
CA SER A 104 13.39 -16.62 6.88
C SER A 104 12.56 -15.72 5.96
N ILE A 105 13.22 -15.16 4.96
CA ILE A 105 12.56 -14.35 3.94
C ILE A 105 11.93 -15.28 2.91
N TRP A 106 10.62 -15.15 2.74
CA TRP A 106 9.90 -15.82 1.68
C TRP A 106 10.37 -15.30 0.32
N GLN A 107 10.63 -16.24 -0.58
CA GLN A 107 10.93 -16.03 -1.98
C GLN A 107 10.13 -17.07 -2.78
N PRO A 108 9.83 -16.82 -4.06
CA PRO A 108 9.28 -17.86 -4.91
C PRO A 108 10.19 -19.10 -4.89
N PRO A 109 9.62 -20.31 -4.87
CA PRO A 109 10.43 -21.52 -4.83
C PRO A 109 11.14 -21.75 -6.17
N ARG A 110 12.22 -22.54 -6.15
CA ARG A 110 12.75 -23.15 -7.39
C ARG A 110 11.65 -23.93 -8.10
N CYS A 111 11.57 -23.75 -9.41
CA CYS A 111 10.46 -24.24 -10.23
C CYS A 111 10.92 -24.57 -11.65
N ALA A 112 10.07 -25.23 -12.43
CA ALA A 112 10.37 -25.47 -13.84
C ALA A 112 10.29 -24.16 -14.65
N ARG A 113 9.23 -23.38 -14.40
CA ARG A 113 8.95 -22.10 -15.05
C ARG A 113 8.42 -21.11 -14.01
N LEU A 114 8.72 -19.82 -14.20
CA LEU A 114 8.28 -18.73 -13.33
C LEU A 114 7.71 -17.57 -14.17
N GLY A 115 6.56 -17.07 -13.76
CA GLY A 115 5.96 -15.84 -14.23
C GLY A 115 5.91 -14.80 -13.11
N VAL A 116 6.28 -13.57 -13.41
CA VAL A 116 6.34 -12.46 -12.45
C VAL A 116 5.50 -11.30 -12.97
N ILE A 117 4.61 -10.79 -12.13
CA ILE A 117 3.92 -9.52 -12.33
C ILE A 117 4.28 -8.64 -11.16
N SER A 118 4.95 -7.50 -11.40
CA SER A 118 5.30 -6.57 -10.34
C SER A 118 5.43 -5.17 -10.90
N PRO A 119 4.77 -4.15 -10.31
CA PRO A 119 4.85 -2.79 -10.83
C PRO A 119 6.19 -2.13 -10.52
N PHE A 120 6.86 -2.53 -9.44
CA PHE A 120 8.18 -2.05 -9.05
C PHE A 120 9.14 -3.21 -9.01
N CYS A 121 10.36 -2.99 -9.49
CA CYS A 121 11.42 -3.99 -9.48
C CYS A 121 12.79 -3.33 -9.32
N ASP A 122 13.76 -4.11 -8.83
CA ASP A 122 15.18 -3.75 -8.83
C ASP A 122 16.03 -4.91 -9.35
N THR A 123 17.25 -4.59 -9.78
CA THR A 123 18.21 -5.52 -10.38
C THR A 123 18.44 -6.75 -9.50
N ASP A 124 18.75 -6.53 -8.21
CA ASP A 124 19.04 -7.62 -7.25
C ASP A 124 17.90 -8.64 -7.15
N ALA A 125 16.65 -8.16 -7.11
CA ALA A 125 15.50 -9.05 -7.03
C ALA A 125 15.19 -9.75 -8.35
N LEU A 126 15.36 -9.08 -9.49
CA LEU A 126 15.19 -9.70 -10.80
C LEU A 126 16.26 -10.76 -11.08
N ASP A 127 17.51 -10.53 -10.69
CA ASP A 127 18.59 -11.51 -10.79
C ASP A 127 18.31 -12.77 -9.96
N LEU A 128 17.82 -12.59 -8.72
CA LEU A 128 17.34 -13.71 -7.89
C LEU A 128 16.25 -14.50 -8.63
N LEU A 129 15.23 -13.82 -9.15
CA LEU A 129 14.09 -14.45 -9.81
C LEU A 129 14.49 -15.15 -11.12
N ALA A 130 15.44 -14.58 -11.87
CA ALA A 130 16.01 -15.17 -13.07
C ALA A 130 16.70 -16.51 -12.81
N GLY A 131 17.29 -16.69 -11.62
CA GLY A 131 17.97 -17.93 -11.23
C GLY A 131 17.09 -19.03 -10.64
N LEU A 132 15.78 -18.82 -10.47
CA LEU A 132 14.88 -19.82 -9.87
C LEU A 132 14.37 -20.90 -10.85
N PRO A 133 14.02 -20.58 -12.12
CA PRO A 133 13.56 -21.57 -13.07
C PRO A 133 14.66 -22.54 -13.49
N THR A 134 14.29 -23.81 -13.72
CA THR A 134 15.23 -24.85 -14.14
C THR A 134 15.01 -25.35 -15.57
N ALA A 135 13.89 -24.98 -16.22
CA ALA A 135 13.56 -25.46 -17.56
C ALA A 135 13.57 -24.34 -18.61
N GLU A 136 12.92 -23.22 -18.33
CA GLU A 136 12.81 -22.07 -19.24
C GLU A 136 13.08 -20.77 -18.49
N LYS A 137 13.55 -19.73 -19.21
CA LYS A 137 13.73 -18.40 -18.64
C LYS A 137 12.38 -17.85 -18.14
N PRO A 138 12.36 -17.03 -17.07
CA PRO A 138 11.10 -16.48 -16.56
C PRO A 138 10.48 -15.43 -17.49
N ILE A 139 9.19 -15.15 -17.27
CA ILE A 139 8.44 -14.08 -17.93
C ILE A 139 8.15 -12.97 -16.92
N LEU A 140 8.29 -11.70 -17.33
CA LEU A 140 8.07 -10.52 -16.50
C LEU A 140 7.03 -9.59 -17.14
N ILE A 141 6.05 -9.15 -16.35
CA ILE A 141 5.17 -8.02 -16.66
C ILE A 141 5.40 -6.94 -15.62
N SER A 142 5.85 -5.76 -16.04
CA SER A 142 6.21 -4.64 -15.15
C SER A 142 5.77 -3.30 -15.77
N ARG A 143 6.24 -2.19 -15.19
CA ARG A 143 6.02 -0.85 -15.69
C ARG A 143 7.20 -0.38 -16.56
N PRO A 144 6.95 0.36 -17.66
CA PRO A 144 8.01 0.87 -18.52
C PRO A 144 9.06 1.70 -17.76
N ASP A 145 8.60 2.62 -16.90
CA ASP A 145 9.47 3.52 -16.12
C ASP A 145 10.38 2.76 -15.15
N GLN A 146 9.89 1.65 -14.58
CA GLN A 146 10.68 0.83 -13.67
C GLN A 146 11.67 -0.07 -14.41
N LEU A 147 11.28 -0.61 -15.57
CA LEU A 147 12.16 -1.43 -16.40
C LEU A 147 13.31 -0.63 -17.02
N ALA A 148 13.10 0.65 -17.32
CA ALA A 148 14.14 1.54 -17.83
C ALA A 148 15.31 1.75 -16.85
N CYS A 149 15.08 1.52 -15.56
CA CYS A 149 16.11 1.60 -14.52
C CYS A 149 16.83 0.26 -14.26
N ILE A 150 16.50 -0.80 -14.99
CA ILE A 150 17.11 -2.13 -14.82
C ILE A 150 18.22 -2.33 -15.84
N GLU A 151 19.30 -2.96 -15.41
CA GLU A 151 20.42 -3.34 -16.28
C GLU A 151 19.96 -4.28 -17.41
N ALA A 152 20.46 -4.04 -18.63
CA ALA A 152 20.06 -4.82 -19.80
C ALA A 152 20.37 -6.33 -19.64
N GLU A 153 21.51 -6.67 -19.03
CA GLU A 153 21.91 -8.06 -18.76
C GLU A 153 20.89 -8.80 -17.89
N THR A 154 20.33 -8.12 -16.89
CA THR A 154 19.28 -8.67 -16.02
C THR A 154 17.99 -8.90 -16.80
N LEU A 155 17.60 -7.98 -17.69
CA LEU A 155 16.40 -8.14 -18.52
C LEU A 155 16.57 -9.25 -19.57
N ASP A 156 17.77 -9.42 -20.14
CA ASP A 156 18.10 -10.49 -21.09
C ASP A 156 18.02 -11.90 -20.47
N ALA A 157 18.04 -12.00 -19.15
CA ALA A 157 17.83 -13.25 -18.43
C ALA A 157 16.35 -13.72 -18.44
N PHE A 158 15.41 -12.87 -18.86
CA PHE A 158 13.99 -13.21 -19.01
C PHE A 158 13.68 -13.63 -20.45
N GLU A 159 12.74 -14.56 -20.63
CA GLU A 159 12.26 -14.98 -21.95
C GLU A 159 11.46 -13.86 -22.63
N ARG A 160 10.66 -13.15 -21.81
CA ARG A 160 9.71 -12.15 -22.26
C ARG A 160 9.56 -11.10 -21.17
N VAL A 161 9.80 -9.84 -21.54
CA VAL A 161 9.56 -8.67 -20.70
C VAL A 161 8.48 -7.83 -21.36
N SER A 162 7.38 -7.63 -20.66
CA SER A 162 6.19 -6.97 -21.18
C SER A 162 5.71 -5.86 -20.26
N VAL A 163 4.98 -4.91 -20.84
CA VAL A 163 4.31 -3.80 -20.16
C VAL A 163 2.85 -3.80 -20.58
N LEU A 164 1.97 -3.18 -19.78
CA LEU A 164 0.58 -2.99 -20.21
C LEU A 164 0.53 -2.17 -21.50
N ASP A 165 -0.35 -2.55 -22.41
CA ASP A 165 -0.69 -1.74 -23.57
C ASP A 165 -1.36 -0.44 -23.12
N GLU A 166 -1.10 0.68 -23.80
CA GLU A 166 -1.63 2.00 -23.43
C GLU A 166 -3.16 2.04 -23.40
N MET A 167 -3.81 1.32 -24.33
CA MET A 167 -5.28 1.17 -24.35
C MET A 167 -5.80 0.32 -23.20
N ALA A 168 -4.98 -0.58 -22.66
CA ALA A 168 -5.32 -1.36 -21.47
C ALA A 168 -5.02 -0.60 -20.17
N ALA A 169 -4.04 0.31 -20.19
CA ALA A 169 -3.68 1.14 -19.05
C ALA A 169 -4.69 2.27 -18.78
N SER A 170 -5.44 2.70 -19.80
CA SER A 170 -6.47 3.76 -19.72
C SER A 170 -7.87 3.18 -20.00
N GLU A 171 -8.79 3.23 -19.03
CA GLU A 171 -10.20 2.90 -19.30
C GLU A 171 -10.87 4.06 -20.06
N ASP A 172 -11.41 3.77 -21.25
CA ASP A 172 -12.36 4.58 -22.04
C ASP A 172 -11.85 5.85 -22.75
N GLY A 173 -10.55 5.98 -23.04
CA GLY A 173 -10.06 7.02 -23.96
C GLY A 173 -10.40 8.48 -23.57
N GLU A 174 -10.84 8.70 -22.33
CA GLU A 174 -11.01 10.02 -21.76
C GLU A 174 -9.63 10.57 -21.38
N GLU A 175 -9.37 11.85 -21.69
CA GLU A 175 -8.21 12.57 -21.18
C GLU A 175 -8.32 12.70 -19.66
N VAL A 176 -7.83 11.69 -18.94
CA VAL A 176 -7.72 11.73 -17.50
C VAL A 176 -6.46 12.52 -17.17
N SER A 177 -6.56 13.48 -16.24
CA SER A 177 -5.46 14.37 -15.85
C SER A 177 -4.14 13.60 -15.63
N ALA A 178 -3.00 14.21 -15.97
CA ALA A 178 -1.65 13.65 -15.73
C ALA A 178 -1.35 13.24 -14.27
N SER A 179 -2.22 13.61 -13.32
CA SER A 179 -2.16 13.21 -11.90
C SER A 179 -2.89 11.90 -11.57
N ALA A 180 -3.63 11.32 -12.52
CA ALA A 180 -4.31 10.05 -12.32
C ALA A 180 -3.29 8.92 -12.39
N LEU A 181 -2.98 8.33 -11.23
CA LEU A 181 -2.24 7.07 -11.17
C LEU A 181 -3.06 6.01 -11.93
N GLN A 182 -2.44 5.44 -12.96
CA GLN A 182 -2.99 4.43 -13.88
C GLN A 182 -1.89 3.42 -14.21
N GLY A 183 -2.26 2.29 -14.80
CA GLY A 183 -1.32 1.27 -15.26
C GLY A 183 -1.31 0.04 -14.38
N LEU A 184 -0.12 -0.46 -13.99
CA LEU A 184 0.03 -1.73 -13.28
C LEU A 184 0.31 -1.49 -11.78
N HIS A 185 -0.41 -2.20 -10.92
CA HIS A 185 -0.13 -2.30 -9.49
C HIS A 185 -0.29 -3.73 -8.92
N ALA A 186 -0.60 -4.70 -9.80
CA ALA A 186 -0.68 -6.12 -9.49
C ALA A 186 0.68 -6.70 -9.12
N LYS A 187 0.72 -7.55 -8.08
CA LYS A 187 1.92 -8.25 -7.63
C LYS A 187 1.59 -9.73 -7.53
N ALA A 188 2.22 -10.52 -8.40
CA ALA A 188 2.00 -11.94 -8.44
C ALA A 188 3.25 -12.70 -8.88
N PHE A 189 3.43 -13.90 -8.32
CA PHE A 189 4.44 -14.87 -8.71
C PHE A 189 3.75 -16.18 -9.04
N ILE A 190 3.93 -16.68 -10.27
CA ILE A 190 3.31 -17.92 -10.76
C ILE A 190 4.42 -18.93 -11.01
N ALA A 191 4.45 -20.00 -10.24
CA ALA A 191 5.48 -21.04 -10.33
C ALA A 191 4.88 -22.37 -10.79
N GLU A 192 5.49 -22.98 -11.80
CA GLU A 192 5.17 -24.34 -12.23
C GLU A 192 6.10 -25.35 -11.57
N ILE A 193 5.56 -26.24 -10.72
CA ILE A 193 6.36 -27.19 -9.93
C ILE A 193 5.80 -28.60 -10.12
N GLY A 194 6.54 -29.47 -10.79
CA GLY A 194 6.06 -30.82 -11.14
C GLY A 194 4.79 -30.74 -11.99
N TRP A 195 3.66 -31.22 -11.45
CA TRP A 195 2.34 -31.13 -12.08
C TRP A 195 1.44 -30.04 -11.51
N ASP A 196 1.97 -29.23 -10.59
CA ASP A 196 1.23 -28.17 -9.92
C ASP A 196 1.58 -26.79 -10.50
N THR A 197 0.65 -25.87 -10.33
CA THR A 197 0.82 -24.42 -10.51
C THR A 197 0.58 -23.77 -9.16
N VAL A 198 1.50 -22.90 -8.73
CA VAL A 198 1.39 -22.11 -7.50
C VAL A 198 1.26 -20.64 -7.88
N LEU A 199 0.11 -20.05 -7.58
CA LEU A 199 -0.15 -18.61 -7.75
C LEU A 199 0.03 -17.94 -6.39
N THR A 200 1.04 -17.07 -6.27
CA THR A 200 1.26 -16.27 -5.07
C THR A 200 0.89 -14.82 -5.33
N ILE A 201 0.05 -14.24 -4.46
CA ILE A 201 -0.40 -12.85 -4.50
C ILE A 201 -0.11 -12.22 -3.15
N GLY A 202 0.22 -10.93 -3.14
CA GLY A 202 0.54 -10.23 -1.90
C GLY A 202 0.92 -8.79 -2.12
N SER A 203 1.42 -8.16 -1.05
CA SER A 203 1.89 -6.78 -1.08
C SER A 203 3.33 -6.63 -1.57
N GLY A 204 4.10 -7.72 -1.59
CA GLY A 204 5.52 -7.70 -1.95
C GLY A 204 5.78 -7.54 -3.45
N ASN A 205 6.54 -6.49 -3.79
CA ASN A 205 7.09 -6.29 -5.13
C ASN A 205 8.30 -7.21 -5.40
N ALA A 206 8.71 -7.30 -6.67
CA ALA A 206 9.98 -7.89 -7.10
C ALA A 206 11.17 -6.97 -6.78
N THR A 207 11.35 -6.62 -5.50
CA THR A 207 12.40 -5.71 -5.02
C THR A 207 13.17 -6.29 -3.84
N ARG A 208 14.41 -5.83 -3.65
CA ARG A 208 15.29 -6.21 -2.55
C ARG A 208 14.64 -6.02 -1.17
N PRO A 209 13.97 -4.90 -0.83
CA PRO A 209 13.28 -4.77 0.45
C PRO A 209 12.21 -5.84 0.72
N ALA A 210 11.53 -6.30 -0.32
CA ALA A 210 10.43 -7.27 -0.22
C ALA A 210 10.92 -8.74 -0.24
N LEU A 211 11.91 -9.07 -1.09
CA LEU A 211 12.32 -10.45 -1.36
C LEU A 211 13.72 -10.84 -0.84
N LEU A 212 14.59 -9.89 -0.49
CA LEU A 212 15.98 -10.19 -0.12
C LEU A 212 16.39 -9.68 1.26
N SER A 213 15.99 -8.47 1.63
CA SER A 213 16.42 -7.87 2.89
C SER A 213 15.36 -7.94 3.99
N GLY A 214 14.08 -8.08 3.62
CA GLY A 214 12.98 -8.04 4.59
C GLY A 214 12.88 -6.70 5.31
N ASN A 215 13.19 -5.59 4.63
CA ASN A 215 13.03 -4.25 5.20
C ASN A 215 11.55 -3.81 5.17
N ASN A 216 10.78 -4.36 4.23
CA ASN A 216 9.34 -4.17 4.19
C ASN A 216 8.63 -5.30 4.94
N VAL A 217 7.52 -4.97 5.58
CA VAL A 217 6.56 -5.96 6.08
C VAL A 217 5.63 -6.32 4.93
N GLU A 218 5.75 -7.54 4.41
CA GLU A 218 5.01 -8.00 3.24
C GLU A 218 4.29 -9.32 3.52
N LEU A 219 3.00 -9.38 3.20
CA LEU A 219 2.21 -10.61 3.29
C LEU A 219 2.08 -11.25 1.90
N PHE A 220 2.31 -12.55 1.84
CA PHE A 220 2.11 -13.37 0.65
C PHE A 220 1.07 -14.46 0.95
N ALA A 221 0.18 -14.71 -0.01
CA ALA A 221 -0.76 -15.82 0.00
C ALA A 221 -0.58 -16.65 -1.27
N SER A 222 -0.22 -17.91 -1.12
CA SER A 222 0.01 -18.86 -2.20
C SER A 222 -1.16 -19.82 -2.32
N LEU A 223 -1.74 -19.91 -3.51
CA LEU A 223 -2.72 -20.91 -3.89
C LEU A 223 -2.05 -21.96 -4.77
N LYS A 224 -2.15 -23.23 -4.39
CA LYS A 224 -1.55 -24.34 -5.15
C LYS A 224 -2.65 -25.26 -5.65
N GLY A 225 -2.55 -25.67 -6.92
CA GLY A 225 -3.43 -26.66 -7.51
C GLY A 225 -2.81 -27.35 -8.72
N LYS A 226 -3.42 -28.44 -9.17
CA LYS A 226 -2.98 -29.16 -10.37
C LYS A 226 -2.99 -28.25 -11.59
N ARG A 227 -1.90 -28.23 -12.36
CA ARG A 227 -1.75 -27.41 -13.58
C ARG A 227 -2.87 -27.66 -14.59
N SER A 228 -3.35 -28.90 -14.70
CA SER A 228 -4.48 -29.25 -15.59
C SER A 228 -5.80 -28.55 -15.21
N ARG A 229 -5.95 -28.08 -13.96
CA ARG A 229 -7.13 -27.35 -13.49
C ARG A 229 -6.89 -25.84 -13.39
N VAL A 230 -5.73 -25.44 -12.86
CA VAL A 230 -5.37 -24.04 -12.64
C VAL A 230 -4.97 -23.35 -13.94
N GLY A 231 -4.20 -24.05 -14.78
CA GLY A 231 -3.55 -23.53 -15.97
C GLY A 231 -2.03 -23.40 -15.82
N SER A 232 -1.32 -23.38 -16.94
CA SER A 232 0.11 -23.06 -17.04
C SER A 232 0.35 -21.55 -17.00
N ILE A 233 1.61 -21.15 -16.83
CA ILE A 233 2.05 -19.75 -16.97
C ILE A 233 1.66 -19.19 -18.33
N GLU A 234 1.79 -19.96 -19.41
CA GLU A 234 1.39 -19.47 -20.74
C GLU A 234 -0.13 -19.26 -20.86
N GLN A 235 -0.94 -20.08 -20.19
CA GLN A 235 -2.39 -19.88 -20.18
C GLN A 235 -2.81 -18.67 -19.33
N ILE A 236 -2.05 -18.35 -18.28
CA ILE A 236 -2.36 -17.25 -17.36
C ILE A 236 -1.78 -15.92 -17.86
N MET A 237 -0.52 -15.91 -18.32
CA MET A 237 0.25 -14.71 -18.69
C MET A 237 0.51 -14.57 -20.18
N GLY A 238 0.23 -15.61 -20.99
CA GLY A 238 0.39 -15.54 -22.44
C GLY A 238 -0.74 -14.79 -23.14
N GLU A 239 -0.74 -14.83 -24.47
CA GLU A 239 -1.66 -14.09 -25.35
C GLU A 239 -3.15 -14.43 -25.14
N LYS A 240 -3.45 -15.62 -24.59
CA LYS A 240 -4.84 -16.01 -24.25
C LYS A 240 -5.23 -15.62 -22.83
N GLY A 241 -4.25 -15.29 -21.99
CA GLY A 241 -4.40 -14.89 -20.60
C GLY A 241 -4.35 -13.37 -20.43
N PHE A 242 -3.66 -12.92 -19.38
CA PHE A 242 -3.41 -11.51 -19.09
C PHE A 242 -2.49 -10.85 -20.12
N GLY A 243 -1.61 -11.61 -20.77
CA GLY A 243 -0.68 -11.11 -21.79
C GLY A 243 -1.34 -10.47 -23.00
N ARG A 244 -2.64 -10.75 -23.25
CA ARG A 244 -3.42 -10.06 -24.29
C ARG A 244 -3.55 -8.54 -24.09
N LEU A 245 -3.35 -8.08 -22.86
CA LEU A 245 -3.41 -6.67 -22.46
C LEU A 245 -2.00 -6.05 -22.41
N THR A 246 -0.99 -6.77 -22.89
CA THR A 246 0.40 -6.37 -22.79
C THR A 246 1.05 -6.30 -24.16
N ARG A 247 2.11 -5.51 -24.23
CA ARG A 247 3.03 -5.46 -25.36
C ARG A 247 4.46 -5.69 -24.88
N THR A 248 5.35 -6.07 -25.79
CA THR A 248 6.77 -6.19 -25.48
C THR A 248 7.33 -4.85 -25.02
N PHE A 249 8.15 -4.87 -23.97
CA PHE A 249 8.88 -3.70 -23.52
C PHE A 249 9.94 -3.30 -24.54
N VAL A 250 9.97 -2.02 -24.93
CA VAL A 250 10.96 -1.47 -25.86
C VAL A 250 11.58 -0.23 -25.23
N LEU A 251 12.84 -0.32 -24.80
CA LEU A 251 13.52 0.77 -24.07
C LEU A 251 13.60 2.06 -24.89
N SER A 252 13.77 1.98 -26.21
CA SER A 252 13.91 3.16 -27.09
C SER A 252 12.65 4.02 -27.20
N GLU A 253 11.50 3.54 -26.71
CA GLU A 253 10.25 4.31 -26.69
C GLU A 253 10.15 5.24 -25.47
N LEU A 254 11.06 5.10 -24.50
CA LEU A 254 11.10 5.95 -23.33
C LEU A 254 12.06 7.11 -23.51
N GLU A 255 11.64 8.28 -23.06
CA GLU A 255 12.55 9.41 -22.93
C GLU A 255 13.59 9.09 -21.85
N PRO A 256 14.90 9.30 -22.12
CA PRO A 256 15.93 9.11 -21.12
C PRO A 256 15.65 10.02 -19.91
N VAL A 257 15.55 9.43 -18.72
CA VAL A 257 15.40 10.20 -17.48
C VAL A 257 16.73 10.88 -17.18
N ASP A 258 16.71 12.17 -16.85
CA ASP A 258 17.90 12.93 -16.47
C ASP A 258 18.49 12.34 -15.17
N PRO A 259 19.78 11.92 -15.13
CA PRO A 259 20.42 11.44 -13.90
C PRO A 259 20.32 12.42 -12.71
N ALA A 260 20.21 13.71 -12.99
CA ALA A 260 19.98 14.73 -11.98
C ALA A 260 18.57 14.66 -11.36
N GLU A 261 17.56 14.28 -12.15
CA GLU A 261 16.18 14.04 -11.69
C GLU A 261 16.12 12.82 -10.76
N ILE A 262 16.72 11.69 -11.16
CA ILE A 262 16.83 10.49 -10.30
C ILE A 262 17.49 10.83 -8.96
N SER A 263 18.57 11.62 -9.02
CA SER A 263 19.29 12.06 -7.82
C SER A 263 18.44 13.01 -6.94
N ALA A 264 17.63 13.86 -7.56
CA ALA A 264 16.70 14.77 -6.90
C ALA A 264 15.57 13.99 -6.20
N GLU A 265 14.96 13.02 -6.87
CA GLU A 265 13.94 12.13 -6.30
C GLU A 265 14.46 11.35 -5.08
N LYS A 266 15.69 10.84 -5.15
CA LYS A 266 16.33 10.15 -4.03
C LYS A 266 16.47 11.06 -2.80
N ARG A 267 16.87 12.33 -2.99
CA ARG A 267 16.93 13.32 -1.89
C ARG A 267 15.55 13.59 -1.30
N LEU A 268 14.52 13.70 -2.14
CA LEU A 268 13.14 13.87 -1.68
C LEU A 268 12.61 12.65 -0.91
N ASP A 269 12.98 11.42 -1.31
CA ASP A 269 12.62 10.22 -0.56
C ASP A 269 13.30 10.16 0.81
N GLU A 270 14.57 10.54 0.90
CA GLU A 270 15.27 10.67 2.18
C GLU A 270 14.59 11.71 3.10
N ALA A 271 14.22 12.87 2.56
CA ALA A 271 13.48 13.90 3.28
C ALA A 271 12.10 13.41 3.73
N ARG A 272 11.34 12.75 2.85
CA ARG A 272 10.04 12.11 3.18
C ARG A 272 10.19 11.13 4.33
N ARG A 273 11.20 10.25 4.30
CA ARG A 273 11.47 9.29 5.39
C ARG A 273 11.76 10.02 6.70
N ALA A 274 12.54 11.10 6.69
CA ALA A 274 12.82 11.89 7.88
C ALA A 274 11.54 12.50 8.48
N LEU A 275 10.66 13.06 7.65
CA LEU A 275 9.36 13.61 8.07
C LEU A 275 8.43 12.53 8.67
N CYS A 276 8.50 11.30 8.17
CA CYS A 276 7.64 10.19 8.62
C CYS A 276 8.16 9.41 9.86
N ARG A 277 9.39 9.64 10.34
CA ARG A 277 10.00 8.89 11.46
C ARG A 277 9.48 9.25 12.86
N GLY A 278 8.41 10.04 12.95
CA GLY A 278 7.76 10.38 14.23
C GLY A 278 8.35 11.59 14.96
N ALA A 279 9.25 12.35 14.32
CA ALA A 279 9.77 13.60 14.87
C ALA A 279 8.73 14.74 14.89
N LEU A 280 7.62 14.61 14.16
CA LEU A 280 6.58 15.63 14.03
C LEU A 280 5.34 15.29 14.86
N ARG A 281 4.79 16.30 15.54
CA ARG A 281 3.54 16.22 16.30
C ARG A 281 2.62 17.38 15.94
N LEU A 282 1.32 17.13 16.03
CA LEU A 282 0.29 18.15 15.98
C LEU A 282 -0.17 18.48 17.39
N ARG A 283 -0.46 19.76 17.65
CA ARG A 283 -1.14 20.21 18.86
C ARG A 283 -2.31 21.08 18.44
N CYS A 284 -3.52 20.76 18.85
CA CYS A 284 -4.65 21.66 18.67
C CYS A 284 -5.10 22.27 20.00
N GLU A 285 -5.40 23.56 19.95
CA GLU A 285 -5.79 24.34 21.12
C GLU A 285 -7.05 25.14 20.79
N ARG A 286 -7.93 25.27 21.78
CA ARG A 286 -9.12 26.10 21.64
C ARG A 286 -8.71 27.56 21.69
N VAL A 287 -9.14 28.35 20.70
CA VAL A 287 -8.94 29.80 20.70
C VAL A 287 -9.91 30.39 21.74
N ALA A 288 -9.39 31.22 22.64
CA ALA A 288 -10.14 31.80 23.76
C ALA A 288 -11.03 33.00 23.36
N ASP A 289 -11.00 33.41 22.09
CA ASP A 289 -11.65 34.62 21.61
C ASP A 289 -13.12 34.37 21.23
N ASP A 290 -14.03 35.20 21.72
CA ASP A 290 -15.48 35.07 21.49
C ASP A 290 -15.85 35.35 20.02
N ASP A 291 -14.98 36.05 19.27
CA ASP A 291 -15.13 36.30 17.83
C ASP A 291 -14.70 35.11 16.94
N ALA A 292 -14.23 33.99 17.52
CA ALA A 292 -13.87 32.76 16.81
C ALA A 292 -15.10 31.94 16.33
N ALA A 293 -16.21 32.61 16.03
CA ALA A 293 -17.47 32.03 15.57
C ALA A 293 -17.32 31.42 14.16
N GLY A 294 -16.69 30.25 14.10
CA GLY A 294 -16.46 29.47 12.88
C GLY A 294 -15.19 28.62 12.93
N HIS A 295 -14.15 29.08 13.62
CA HIS A 295 -12.84 28.42 13.68
C HIS A 295 -12.28 28.36 15.12
N PRO A 296 -12.96 27.66 16.05
CA PRO A 296 -12.60 27.68 17.47
C PRO A 296 -11.30 26.93 17.81
N TRP A 297 -10.62 26.32 16.84
CA TRP A 297 -9.42 25.52 17.06
C TRP A 297 -8.27 26.02 16.22
N ARG A 298 -7.10 26.20 16.84
CA ARG A 298 -5.83 26.48 16.16
C ARG A 298 -4.93 25.27 16.21
N VAL A 299 -4.27 24.93 15.11
CA VAL A 299 -3.41 23.75 15.01
C VAL A 299 -1.96 24.16 14.82
N TRP A 300 -1.08 23.56 15.59
CA TRP A 300 0.36 23.77 15.53
C TRP A 300 1.05 22.48 15.09
N LEU A 301 1.99 22.57 14.16
CA LEU A 301 2.94 21.51 13.82
C LEU A 301 4.22 21.75 14.61
N THR A 302 4.63 20.79 15.43
CA THR A 302 5.80 20.90 16.30
C THR A 302 6.79 19.77 16.01
N PRO A 303 8.03 20.07 15.62
CA PRO A 303 9.10 19.08 15.57
C PRO A 303 9.66 18.80 16.97
N SER A 304 10.10 17.57 17.20
CA SER A 304 10.77 17.14 18.44
C SER A 304 12.28 17.46 18.40
N GLU A 305 12.83 17.62 17.20
CA GLU A 305 14.22 17.99 16.93
C GLU A 305 14.30 18.73 15.58
N SER A 306 15.38 19.47 15.35
CA SER A 306 15.63 20.11 14.05
C SER A 306 15.70 19.07 12.93
N LEU A 307 14.99 19.30 11.83
CA LEU A 307 15.01 18.44 10.64
C LEU A 307 15.79 19.12 9.50
N PRO A 308 17.02 18.68 9.18
CA PRO A 308 17.85 19.39 8.20
C PRO A 308 17.25 19.45 6.78
N LEU A 309 16.56 18.39 6.36
CA LEU A 309 15.88 18.29 5.06
C LEU A 309 16.78 18.78 3.90
N LYS A 310 17.99 18.20 3.80
CA LYS A 310 18.99 18.60 2.81
C LYS A 310 18.47 18.34 1.38
N GLY A 311 18.70 19.29 0.47
CA GLY A 311 18.23 19.17 -0.92
C GLY A 311 16.77 19.56 -1.12
N VAL A 312 16.04 19.91 -0.07
CA VAL A 312 14.66 20.41 -0.19
C VAL A 312 14.70 21.94 -0.34
N GLY A 313 14.19 22.44 -1.46
CA GLY A 313 14.07 23.87 -1.77
C GLY A 313 12.80 24.50 -1.21
N ALA A 314 11.69 23.74 -1.22
CA ALA A 314 10.42 24.17 -0.65
C ALA A 314 9.72 23.02 0.06
N LEU A 315 9.05 23.32 1.19
CA LEU A 315 8.21 22.36 1.89
C LEU A 315 6.94 23.05 2.39
N THR A 316 5.80 22.65 1.83
CA THR A 316 4.49 23.11 2.27
C THR A 316 3.65 21.97 2.83
N VAL A 317 2.79 22.30 3.81
CA VAL A 317 1.89 21.32 4.44
C VAL A 317 0.48 21.88 4.59
N TRP A 318 -0.51 20.99 4.59
CA TRP A 318 -1.90 21.34 4.90
C TRP A 318 -2.65 20.17 5.53
N PRO A 319 -3.69 20.42 6.35
CA PRO A 319 -4.62 19.38 6.78
C PRO A 319 -5.35 18.78 5.57
N ILE A 320 -5.36 17.45 5.43
CA ILE A 320 -5.97 16.79 4.25
C ILE A 320 -7.46 17.11 4.08
N THR A 321 -8.15 17.43 5.17
CA THR A 321 -9.57 17.82 5.23
C THR A 321 -9.83 19.20 4.63
N ARG A 322 -8.81 20.08 4.59
CA ARG A 322 -8.91 21.48 4.16
C ARG A 322 -8.47 21.70 2.71
N GLY A 323 -7.72 20.76 2.13
CA GLY A 323 -7.13 20.90 0.80
C GLY A 323 -5.94 21.87 0.74
N ASP A 324 -5.28 21.92 -0.40
CA ASP A 324 -4.01 22.63 -0.60
C ASP A 324 -4.15 24.16 -0.65
N GLY A 325 -5.36 24.69 -0.81
CA GLY A 325 -5.66 26.11 -0.59
C GLY A 325 -5.36 26.61 0.84
N HIS A 326 -5.08 25.69 1.77
CA HIS A 326 -4.66 25.98 3.15
C HIS A 326 -3.21 25.60 3.42
N ALA A 327 -2.39 25.51 2.37
CA ALA A 327 -0.96 25.21 2.50
C ALA A 327 -0.22 26.32 3.24
N CYS A 328 0.66 25.93 4.17
CA CYS A 328 1.64 26.83 4.79
C CYS A 328 3.06 26.33 4.51
N ASP A 329 4.00 27.26 4.33
CA ASP A 329 5.44 26.94 4.29
C ASP A 329 5.93 26.59 5.70
N VAL A 330 6.67 25.49 5.81
CA VAL A 330 7.20 25.02 7.09
C VAL A 330 8.70 24.75 7.05
N LEU A 331 9.38 24.94 5.91
CA LEU A 331 10.74 24.45 5.71
C LEU A 331 11.74 25.07 6.70
N SER A 332 11.72 26.40 6.83
CA SER A 332 12.65 27.13 7.70
C SER A 332 12.46 26.78 9.18
N ALA A 333 11.20 26.70 9.61
CA ALA A 333 10.85 26.39 10.99
C ALA A 333 11.23 24.94 11.35
N LEU A 334 10.93 23.96 10.49
CA LEU A 334 11.31 22.57 10.74
C LEU A 334 12.84 22.39 10.77
N ARG A 335 13.59 23.11 9.93
CA ARG A 335 15.06 23.14 9.99
C ARG A 335 15.60 23.72 11.29
N SER A 336 14.90 24.67 11.87
CA SER A 336 15.27 25.33 13.12
C SER A 336 14.70 24.64 14.37
N GLY A 337 13.86 23.61 14.20
CA GLY A 337 13.17 22.94 15.31
C GLY A 337 12.04 23.78 15.92
N GLU A 338 11.48 24.73 15.18
CA GLU A 338 10.44 25.64 15.65
C GLU A 338 9.03 25.13 15.31
N ALA A 339 8.06 25.48 16.15
CA ALA A 339 6.66 25.17 15.91
C ALA A 339 6.07 26.11 14.83
N VAL A 340 5.21 25.55 13.98
CA VAL A 340 4.52 26.30 12.92
C VAL A 340 3.03 26.31 13.17
N ASP A 341 2.42 27.50 13.06
CA ASP A 341 0.97 27.64 13.04
C ASP A 341 0.41 27.17 11.70
N VAL A 342 -0.37 26.09 11.72
CA VAL A 342 -1.08 25.53 10.57
C VAL A 342 -2.43 26.24 10.37
N GLY A 343 -2.82 27.11 11.31
CA GLY A 343 -3.97 27.99 11.20
C GLY A 343 -5.17 27.57 12.05
N ALA A 344 -6.19 28.41 12.02
CA ALA A 344 -7.46 28.18 12.70
C ALA A 344 -8.45 27.41 11.80
N MET A 345 -9.21 26.49 12.38
CA MET A 345 -10.15 25.63 11.65
C MET A 345 -11.34 25.18 12.53
N PRO A 346 -12.48 24.78 11.93
CA PRO A 346 -13.58 24.21 12.67
C PRO A 346 -13.22 22.83 13.21
N MET A 347 -13.95 22.38 14.23
CA MET A 347 -13.73 21.07 14.87
C MET A 347 -13.80 19.90 13.89
N VAL A 348 -14.67 19.99 12.87
CA VAL A 348 -14.86 18.94 11.85
C VAL A 348 -13.63 18.76 10.95
N ASP A 349 -12.84 19.82 10.79
CA ASP A 349 -11.65 19.80 9.94
C ASP A 349 -10.39 19.37 10.68
N LEU A 350 -10.41 19.33 12.01
CA LEU A 350 -9.30 18.80 12.80
C LEU A 350 -8.99 17.39 12.32
N THR A 351 -7.73 17.13 11.97
CA THR A 351 -7.30 15.82 11.50
C THR A 351 -5.85 15.61 11.89
N ARG A 352 -5.51 14.37 12.22
CA ARG A 352 -4.13 13.97 12.48
C ARG A 352 -3.30 13.80 11.20
N PHE A 353 -3.94 13.86 10.03
CA PHE A 353 -3.32 13.61 8.74
C PHE A 353 -2.97 14.93 8.06
N LEU A 354 -1.68 15.12 7.78
CA LEU A 354 -1.18 16.24 6.98
C LEU A 354 -0.75 15.72 5.61
N ALA A 355 -1.02 16.53 4.57
CA ALA A 355 -0.35 16.42 3.29
C ALA A 355 0.94 17.26 3.32
N PHE A 356 1.95 16.78 2.60
CA PHE A 356 3.26 17.38 2.46
C PHE A 356 3.57 17.48 0.97
N ARG A 357 3.97 18.68 0.51
CA ARG A 357 4.53 18.91 -0.82
C ARG A 357 5.96 19.37 -0.67
N LEU A 358 6.89 18.57 -1.18
CA LEU A 358 8.31 18.88 -1.22
C LEU A 358 8.70 19.23 -2.65
N VAL A 359 9.53 20.24 -2.81
CA VAL A 359 10.18 20.58 -4.06
C VAL A 359 11.68 20.56 -3.82
N GLU A 360 12.42 19.92 -4.71
CA GLU A 360 13.88 19.85 -4.64
C GLU A 360 14.50 21.22 -4.97
N GLU A 361 15.70 21.53 -4.47
CA GLU A 361 16.36 22.84 -4.64
C GLU A 361 16.52 23.31 -6.09
N THR A 362 16.66 22.39 -7.04
CA THR A 362 16.77 22.67 -8.48
C THR A 362 15.42 22.57 -9.20
N GLU A 363 14.34 22.31 -8.47
CA GLU A 363 12.97 22.11 -8.97
C GLU A 363 12.80 20.98 -9.98
N LYS A 364 13.81 20.13 -10.16
CA LYS A 364 13.78 18.97 -11.06
C LYS A 364 12.85 17.86 -10.59
N ALA A 365 12.56 17.79 -9.29
CA ALA A 365 11.68 16.78 -8.72
C ALA A 365 10.75 17.41 -7.68
N SER A 366 9.57 16.81 -7.53
CA SER A 366 8.64 17.13 -6.44
C SER A 366 8.04 15.84 -5.86
N ALA A 367 7.67 15.88 -4.59
CA ALA A 367 7.01 14.77 -3.92
C ALA A 367 5.78 15.26 -3.17
N LEU A 368 4.65 14.58 -3.40
CA LEU A 368 3.40 14.80 -2.69
C LEU A 368 3.04 13.53 -1.93
N PHE A 369 2.89 13.63 -0.61
CA PHE A 369 2.44 12.50 0.20
C PHE A 369 1.62 12.98 1.39
N SER A 370 1.01 12.03 2.11
CA SER A 370 0.37 12.32 3.39
C SER A 370 0.84 11.33 4.45
N THR A 371 0.85 11.78 5.70
CA THR A 371 1.15 10.90 6.85
C THR A 371 0.32 11.31 8.05
N GLY A 372 0.03 10.31 8.90
CA GLY A 372 -0.67 10.52 10.16
C GLY A 372 0.33 10.82 11.28
N LEU A 373 0.13 11.92 12.00
CA LEU A 373 0.96 12.34 13.13
C LEU A 373 0.26 12.03 14.46
N VAL A 374 1.02 12.03 15.56
CA VAL A 374 0.44 12.16 16.89
C VAL A 374 -0.21 13.54 16.99
N MET A 375 -1.42 13.61 17.55
CA MET A 375 -2.15 14.86 17.71
C MET A 375 -2.63 15.02 19.16
N ASP A 376 -2.08 16.02 19.84
CA ASP A 376 -2.43 16.39 21.20
C ASP A 376 -3.55 17.44 21.21
N GLY A 377 -4.40 17.41 22.24
CA GLY A 377 -5.48 18.40 22.44
C GLY A 377 -6.74 18.15 21.60
N LEU A 378 -6.86 17.00 20.93
CA LEU A 378 -8.03 16.67 20.11
C LEU A 378 -9.31 16.59 20.96
N PRO A 379 -10.38 17.34 20.64
CA PRO A 379 -11.61 17.35 21.43
C PRO A 379 -12.35 16.01 21.34
N ALA A 380 -12.85 15.54 22.48
CA ALA A 380 -13.61 14.29 22.58
C ALA A 380 -14.90 14.32 21.73
N GLU A 381 -15.53 15.50 21.60
CA GLU A 381 -16.78 15.70 20.86
C GLU A 381 -16.59 15.72 19.34
N ARG A 382 -15.34 15.69 18.84
CA ARG A 382 -15.03 15.75 17.41
C ARG A 382 -15.79 14.71 16.60
N HIS A 383 -15.80 13.46 17.05
CA HIS A 383 -16.49 12.37 16.34
C HIS A 383 -17.98 12.65 16.20
N ALA A 384 -18.61 13.17 17.26
CA ALA A 384 -20.01 13.55 17.24
C ALA A 384 -20.26 14.77 16.33
N ALA A 385 -19.32 15.73 16.28
CA ALA A 385 -19.39 16.88 15.39
C ALA A 385 -19.30 16.47 13.91
N ILE A 386 -18.37 15.57 13.57
CA ILE A 386 -18.23 15.01 12.21
C ILE A 386 -19.50 14.25 11.82
N LEU A 387 -20.04 13.42 12.72
CA LEU A 387 -21.28 12.70 12.45
C LEU A 387 -22.42 13.68 12.15
N ARG A 388 -22.65 14.67 13.03
CA ARG A 388 -23.68 15.70 12.83
C ARG A 388 -23.52 16.46 11.52
N TRP A 389 -22.29 16.77 11.13
CA TRP A 389 -21.99 17.40 9.86
C TRP A 389 -22.29 16.47 8.68
N ALA A 390 -21.93 15.19 8.76
CA ALA A 390 -22.19 14.21 7.71
C ALA A 390 -23.68 13.87 7.54
N ILE A 391 -24.52 14.14 8.54
CA ILE A 391 -25.98 13.94 8.49
C ILE A 391 -26.76 15.26 8.68
N ASP A 392 -26.14 16.38 8.31
CA ASP A 392 -26.69 17.72 8.52
C ASP A 392 -28.02 17.99 7.80
N SER A 393 -28.40 17.10 6.89
CA SER A 393 -29.61 17.16 6.09
C SER A 393 -30.24 15.78 5.95
N ARG A 394 -31.54 15.76 5.70
CA ARG A 394 -32.31 14.54 5.43
C ARG A 394 -31.68 13.72 4.30
N ASP A 395 -31.26 14.37 3.23
CA ASP A 395 -30.65 13.70 2.08
C ASP A 395 -29.27 13.13 2.42
N ALA A 396 -28.45 13.84 3.19
CA ALA A 396 -27.16 13.33 3.65
C ALA A 396 -27.34 12.11 4.57
N PHE A 397 -28.34 12.15 5.47
CA PHE A 397 -28.69 11.01 6.31
C PHE A 397 -29.11 9.77 5.49
N PHE A 398 -29.98 9.92 4.49
CA PHE A 398 -30.36 8.80 3.62
C PHE A 398 -29.19 8.28 2.77
N ARG A 399 -28.27 9.16 2.34
CA ARG A 399 -27.06 8.78 1.62
C ARG A 399 -26.11 7.97 2.50
N TYR A 400 -25.96 8.38 3.76
CA TYR A 400 -25.22 7.64 4.78
C TYR A 400 -25.83 6.26 5.06
N LEU A 401 -27.16 6.17 5.21
CA LEU A 401 -27.85 4.89 5.37
C LEU A 401 -27.67 3.98 4.17
N ARG A 402 -27.76 4.51 2.93
CA ARG A 402 -27.50 3.72 1.72
C ARG A 402 -26.09 3.14 1.72
N LEU A 403 -25.09 3.91 2.15
CA LEU A 403 -23.70 3.47 2.21
C LEU A 403 -23.45 2.39 3.28
N LEU A 404 -24.23 2.39 4.37
CA LEU A 404 -24.16 1.33 5.39
C LEU A 404 -24.90 0.05 5.01
N LEU A 405 -25.90 0.15 4.14
CA LEU A 405 -26.75 -0.96 3.71
C LEU A 405 -26.32 -1.59 2.36
N SER A 406 -25.40 -0.94 1.64
CA SER A 406 -24.70 -1.46 0.46
C SER A 406 -23.45 -2.22 0.87
#